data_AF-G2FGG6-F1
#
_entry.id   AF-G2FGG6-F1
#
_cell.length_a   1.000
_cell.length_b   1.000
_cell.length_c   1.000
_cell.angle_alpha   90.00
_cell.angle_beta   90.00
_cell.angle_gamma   90.00
#
_symmetry.space_group_name_H-M   'P 1'
#
loop_
_entity.id
_entity.type
_entity.pdbx_description
1 polymer ?
#
loop_
_entity_poly.entity_id
_entity_poly.type
_entity_poly.pdbx_seq_one_letter_code
_entity_poly.pdbx_strand_id
1 'polypeptide(L)' 'MAEDQDFAARWLWTYNHKRPNMALGGITPKQKLALVA' A
#
# COMPACT_ATOMS: atom_id res chain seq x y z
N MET A 1 -15.05 0.71 18.59
CA MET A 1 -13.63 0.44 18.26
C MET A 1 -13.45 -0.43 17.01
N ALA A 2 -14.45 -0.57 16.14
CA ALA A 2 -14.32 -1.32 14.88
C ALA A 2 -14.05 -0.40 13.67
N GLU A 3 -14.50 0.86 13.71
CA GLU A 3 -14.32 1.83 12.62
C GLU A 3 -12.86 2.23 12.39
N ASP A 4 -12.05 2.33 13.45
CA ASP A 4 -10.61 2.68 13.31
C ASP A 4 -9.81 1.58 12.61
N GLN A 5 -10.11 0.31 12.90
CA GLN A 5 -9.49 -0.83 12.23
C GLN A 5 -9.89 -0.88 10.75
N ASP A 6 -11.16 -0.62 10.45
CA ASP A 6 -11.67 -0.61 9.09
C ASP A 6 -11.11 0.55 8.27
N PHE A 7 -10.94 1.72 8.90
CA PHE A 7 -10.28 2.88 8.32
C PHE A 7 -8.79 2.62 8.04
N ALA A 8 -8.06 2.07 9.02
CA ALA A 8 -6.64 1.73 8.86
C ALA A 8 -6.43 0.67 7.77
N ALA A 9 -7.30 -0.34 7.71
CA ALA A 9 -7.25 -1.38 6.68
C ALA A 9 -7.54 -0.82 5.28
N ARG A 10 -8.57 0.03 5.13
CA ARG A 10 -8.88 0.69 3.86
C ARG A 10 -7.77 1.64 3.42
N TRP A 11 -7.17 2.37 4.36
CA TRP A 11 -6.04 3.26 4.10
C TRP A 11 -4.84 2.46 3.59
N LEU A 12 -4.47 1.38 4.28
CA LEU A 12 -3.35 0.53 3.90
C LEU A 12 -3.58 -0.16 2.54
N TRP A 13 -4.80 -0.64 2.29
CA TRP A 13 -5.15 -1.24 1.00
C TRP A 13 -5.03 -0.23 -0.14
N THR A 14 -5.55 0.99 0.06
CA THR A 14 -5.48 2.07 -0.93
C THR A 14 -4.04 2.51 -1.18
N TYR A 15 -3.23 2.63 -0.13
CA TYR A 15 -1.81 2.92 -0.22
C TYR A 15 -1.05 1.85 -1.01
N ASN A 16 -1.36 0.57 -0.78
CA ASN A 16 -0.70 -0.55 -1.44
C ASN A 16 -1.17 -0.79 -2.89
N HIS A 17 -2.43 -0.45 -3.24
CA HIS A 17 -3.03 -0.82 -4.53
C HIS A 17 -3.34 0.34 -5.47
N LYS A 18 -3.63 1.54 -4.96
CA LYS A 18 -4.09 2.67 -5.79
C LYS A 18 -3.04 3.77 -5.98
N ARG A 19 -1.93 3.75 -5.24
CA ARG A 19 -0.93 4.82 -5.32
C ARG A 19 -0.12 4.65 -6.62
N PRO A 20 -0.20 5.59 -7.57
CA PRO A 20 0.60 5.53 -8.78
C PRO A 20 2.05 5.83 -8.40
N ASN A 21 2.86 4.78 -8.35
CA ASN A 21 4.27 4.63 -8.78
C ASN A 21 5.29 5.79 -8.62
N MET A 22 5.03 6.85 -7.87
CA MET A 22 5.86 8.07 -7.89
C MET A 22 7.07 8.04 -6.95
N ALA A 23 7.03 7.30 -5.83
CA ALA A 23 8.07 7.38 -4.80
C ALA A 23 9.16 6.28 -4.89
N LEU A 24 8.97 5.27 -5.74
CA LEU A 24 9.86 4.10 -5.86
C LEU A 24 10.39 3.92 -7.30
N GLY A 25 10.45 4.99 -8.09
CA GLY A 25 11.02 4.94 -9.45
C GLY A 25 10.17 4.14 -10.45
N GLY A 26 8.85 4.17 -10.33
CA GLY A 26 7.95 3.39 -11.20
C GLY A 26 7.47 2.06 -10.61
N ILE A 27 8.02 1.63 -9.47
CA ILE A 27 7.68 0.33 -8.85
C ILE A 27 6.60 0.52 -7.76
N THR A 28 5.64 -0.39 -7.66
CA THR A 28 4.64 -0.36 -6.58
C THR A 28 5.23 -0.89 -5.26
N PRO A 29 4.73 -0.47 -4.08
CA PRO A 29 5.18 -1.02 -2.80
C PRO A 29 5.08 -2.56 -2.74
N LYS A 30 4.05 -3.16 -3.33
CA LYS A 30 3.88 -4.62 -3.43
C LYS A 30 4.97 -5.30 -4.27
N GLN A 31 5.34 -4.70 -5.40
CA GLN A 31 6.44 -5.20 -6.22
C GLN A 31 7.79 -5.07 -5.49
N LYS A 32 8.02 -3.95 -4.78
CA LYS A 32 9.23 -3.80 -3.95
C LYS A 32 9.29 -4.84 -2.83
N LEU A 33 8.16 -5.12 -2.18
CA LEU A 33 8.08 -6.16 -1.15
C LEU A 33 8.41 -7.55 -1.72
N ALA A 34 7.93 -7.88 -2.92
CA ALA A 34 8.25 -9.13 -3.59
C ALA A 34 9.73 -9.26 -4.01
N LEU A 35 10.44 -8.14 -4.20
CA LEU A 35 11.88 -8.12 -4.52
C LEU A 35 12.77 -8.25 -3.27
N VAL A 36 12.24 -7.96 -2.07
CA VAL A 36 12.97 -8.03 -0.79
C VAL A 36 12.83 -9.42 -0.13
N ALA A 37 11.96 -10.29 -0.64
CA ALA A 37 11.84 -11.69 -0.23
C ALA A 37 12.89 -12.58 -0.94
#